data_AF-A0A976CPV8-F1
#
_entry.id   AF-A0A976CPV8-F1
#
_cell.length_a   1.000
_cell.length_b   1.000
_cell.length_c   1.000
_cell.angle_alpha   90.00
_cell.angle_beta   90.00
_cell.angle_gamma   90.00
#
_symmetry.space_group_name_H-M   'P 1'
#
loop_
_entity.id
_entity.type
_entity.pdbx_description
1 polymer ?
#
loop_
_entity_poly.entity_id
_entity_poly.type
_entity_poly.pdbx_seq_one_letter_code
_entity_poly.pdbx_strand_id
1 'polypeptide(L)'
;MLVLENLDQPKPYDAVRGGQLPPPVGAAVLGGLAGVRHRLSSSVSEHQIAALKEAFNYGDAGLKIVIKICQSETGPVQRAACDLLRERLSAIAREKLQAFVPASLDSETGADKTQKILKNSASTVSEKGDRQLSEAQLIFETTVQQMEPNLLLLEALVASVEREGFTRELMNFWDLLILEIQQPLKELRQAVGSAISAQLRIQWQYNQAESQANQWQQRALLALQKGDENSVQQALVRKKIELDKVAEVKIDLDEQTVRVETLNRNLLALESKIAEANSKKEILKMQVHFSKVQEQINSTFSEMNNIFFSP
;
A
#
# COMPACT_ATOMS: atom_id res chain seq x y z
N MET A 1 22.81 -2.08 -12.11
CA MET A 1 22.34 -1.89 -13.50
C MET A 1 21.16 -2.83 -13.68
N LEU A 2 19.93 -2.35 -13.43
CA LEU A 2 18.72 -3.13 -13.67
C LEU A 2 18.53 -3.23 -15.18
N VAL A 3 18.68 -4.42 -15.74
CA VAL A 3 18.17 -4.69 -17.08
C VAL A 3 16.66 -4.55 -16.96
N LEU A 4 16.10 -3.48 -17.54
CA LEU A 4 14.66 -3.38 -17.77
C LEU A 4 14.30 -4.52 -18.74
N GLU A 5 13.97 -5.69 -18.19
CA GLU A 5 13.41 -6.77 -18.98
C GLU A 5 12.16 -6.25 -19.67
N ASN A 6 12.21 -6.21 -20.99
CA ASN A 6 11.09 -5.73 -21.79
C ASN A 6 10.02 -6.83 -21.83
N LEU A 7 9.01 -6.70 -20.95
CA LEU A 7 7.92 -7.67 -20.74
C LEU A 7 7.00 -7.85 -21.96
N ASP A 8 7.14 -6.99 -22.97
CA ASP A 8 6.38 -7.05 -24.23
C ASP A 8 7.14 -7.78 -25.34
N GLN A 9 8.36 -8.29 -25.08
CA GLN A 9 9.09 -9.12 -26.04
C GLN A 9 8.73 -10.61 -25.93
N PRO A 10 8.69 -11.33 -27.07
CA PRO A 10 8.45 -12.76 -27.07
C PRO A 10 9.49 -13.54 -26.25
N LYS A 11 9.05 -14.35 -25.29
CA LYS A 11 9.90 -15.30 -24.55
C LYS A 11 9.81 -16.70 -25.18
N PRO A 12 10.78 -17.61 -24.90
CA PRO A 12 10.84 -18.93 -25.55
C PRO A 12 9.61 -19.83 -25.34
N TYR A 13 8.80 -19.53 -24.34
CA TYR A 13 7.58 -20.27 -23.99
C TYR A 13 6.30 -19.64 -24.54
N ASP A 14 6.40 -18.55 -25.31
CA ASP A 14 5.23 -17.85 -25.84
C ASP A 14 4.60 -18.60 -27.00
N ALA A 15 3.26 -18.68 -26.98
CA ALA A 15 2.51 -19.32 -28.05
C ALA A 15 2.60 -18.50 -29.35
N VAL A 16 3.43 -18.95 -30.31
CA VAL A 16 3.50 -18.40 -31.66
C VAL A 16 2.33 -18.94 -32.49
N ARG A 17 1.46 -18.06 -33.01
CA ARG A 17 0.39 -18.44 -33.94
C ARG A 17 1.01 -18.89 -35.28
N GLY A 18 1.19 -20.20 -35.44
CA GLY A 18 1.55 -20.80 -36.73
C GLY A 18 0.30 -21.05 -37.57
N GLY A 19 0.14 -20.30 -38.66
CA GLY A 19 -0.64 -20.74 -39.83
C GLY A 19 0.30 -21.45 -40.82
N GLN A 20 -0.21 -22.40 -41.62
CA GLN A 20 0.55 -23.08 -42.68
C GLN A 20 1.01 -22.16 -43.83
N LEU A 21 0.77 -20.84 -43.73
CA LEU A 21 1.24 -19.84 -44.66
C LEU A 21 2.30 -18.97 -43.96
N PRO A 22 3.44 -18.69 -44.61
CA PRO A 22 4.45 -17.81 -44.04
C PRO A 22 3.81 -16.45 -43.72
N PRO A 23 4.08 -15.90 -42.52
CA PRO A 23 3.49 -14.63 -42.13
C PRO A 23 3.86 -13.54 -43.13
N PRO A 24 2.94 -12.62 -43.47
CA PRO A 24 3.26 -11.49 -44.35
C PRO A 24 4.45 -10.71 -43.77
N VAL A 25 5.37 -10.30 -44.64
CA VAL A 25 6.59 -9.58 -44.25
C VAL A 25 6.18 -8.30 -43.49
N GLY A 26 6.42 -8.27 -42.18
CA GLY A 26 5.98 -7.19 -41.28
C GLY A 26 4.89 -7.55 -40.26
N ALA A 27 4.40 -8.80 -40.22
CA ALA A 27 3.49 -9.24 -39.17
C ALA A 27 4.21 -9.25 -37.80
N ALA A 28 3.79 -8.38 -36.89
CA ALA A 28 4.28 -8.37 -35.53
C ALA A 28 3.89 -9.68 -34.81
N VAL A 29 4.88 -10.47 -34.41
CA VAL A 29 4.68 -11.60 -33.50
C VAL A 29 4.32 -10.99 -32.13
N LEU A 30 3.04 -11.01 -31.78
CA LEU A 30 2.56 -10.60 -30.45
C LEU A 30 3.03 -11.63 -29.40
N GLY A 31 4.31 -11.62 -29.09
CA GLY A 31 4.86 -12.28 -27.91
C GLY A 31 4.66 -11.41 -26.67
N GLY A 32 5.13 -11.90 -25.53
CA GLY A 32 5.07 -11.16 -24.29
C GLY A 32 3.67 -11.11 -23.69
N LEU A 33 3.51 -10.20 -22.72
CA LEU A 33 2.21 -9.85 -22.15
C LEU A 33 1.22 -9.29 -23.17
N ALA A 34 1.71 -8.70 -24.27
CA ALA A 34 0.87 -8.24 -25.38
C ALA A 34 0.15 -9.42 -26.05
N GLY A 35 0.85 -10.54 -26.27
CA GLY A 35 0.27 -11.79 -26.77
C GLY A 35 -0.76 -12.39 -25.81
N VAL A 36 -0.43 -12.42 -24.51
CA VAL A 36 -1.34 -12.87 -23.45
C VAL A 36 -2.63 -12.06 -23.46
N ARG A 37 -2.54 -10.72 -23.46
CA ARG A 37 -3.71 -9.81 -23.49
C ARG A 37 -4.57 -10.01 -24.75
N HIS A 38 -3.93 -10.21 -25.90
CA HIS A 38 -4.66 -10.46 -27.14
C HIS A 38 -5.44 -11.79 -27.07
N ARG A 39 -4.84 -12.87 -26.55
CA ARG A 39 -5.52 -14.15 -26.37
C ARG A 39 -6.63 -14.10 -25.31
N LEU A 40 -6.48 -13.28 -24.28
CA LEU A 40 -7.54 -13.01 -23.30
C LEU A 40 -8.74 -12.29 -23.91
N SER A 41 -8.54 -11.56 -25.02
CA SER A 41 -9.62 -10.90 -25.76
C SER A 41 -10.33 -11.82 -26.77
N SER A 42 -9.95 -13.10 -26.84
CA SER A 42 -10.58 -14.12 -27.68
C SER A 42 -12.00 -14.43 -27.21
N SER A 43 -12.92 -14.74 -28.13
CA SER A 43 -14.27 -15.21 -27.79
C SER A 43 -14.32 -16.67 -27.30
N VAL A 44 -13.18 -17.36 -27.33
CA VAL A 44 -13.05 -18.79 -26.98
C VAL A 44 -12.44 -18.92 -25.60
N SER A 45 -13.20 -19.48 -24.65
CA SER A 45 -12.79 -19.66 -23.25
C SER A 45 -11.49 -20.47 -23.10
N GLU A 46 -11.24 -21.47 -23.94
CA GLU A 46 -10.00 -22.27 -23.89
C GLU A 46 -8.75 -21.43 -24.15
N HIS A 47 -8.80 -20.53 -25.15
CA HIS A 47 -7.69 -19.62 -25.44
C HIS A 47 -7.45 -18.62 -24.31
N GLN A 48 -8.54 -18.15 -23.68
CA GLN A 48 -8.45 -17.26 -22.53
C GLN A 48 -7.80 -17.99 -21.34
N ILE A 49 -8.23 -19.21 -21.03
CA ILE A 49 -7.68 -20.02 -19.93
C ILE A 49 -6.20 -20.37 -20.16
N ALA A 50 -5.82 -20.72 -21.40
CA ALA A 50 -4.42 -20.96 -21.74
C ALA A 50 -3.56 -19.69 -21.54
N ALA A 51 -4.08 -18.53 -21.93
CA ALA A 51 -3.41 -17.25 -21.72
C ALA A 51 -3.28 -16.89 -20.24
N LEU A 52 -4.26 -17.23 -19.39
CA LEU A 52 -4.17 -17.04 -17.94
C LEU A 52 -3.04 -17.86 -17.33
N LYS A 53 -2.85 -19.12 -17.76
CA LYS A 53 -1.73 -19.95 -17.29
C LYS A 53 -0.38 -19.36 -17.69
N GLU A 54 -0.27 -18.88 -18.92
CA GLU A 54 0.96 -18.27 -19.45
C GLU A 54 1.28 -16.93 -18.76
N ALA A 55 0.27 -16.18 -18.33
CA ALA A 55 0.44 -14.92 -17.63
C ALA A 55 1.37 -15.06 -16.41
N PHE A 56 1.28 -16.16 -15.65
CA PHE A 56 2.13 -16.38 -14.47
C PHE A 56 3.63 -16.41 -14.76
N ASN A 57 4.05 -16.67 -16.01
CA ASN A 57 5.45 -16.64 -16.40
C ASN A 57 6.05 -15.22 -16.46
N TYR A 58 5.19 -14.19 -16.38
CA TYR A 58 5.55 -12.78 -16.43
C TYR A 58 5.60 -12.10 -15.06
N GLY A 59 5.72 -12.89 -13.98
CA GLY A 59 5.84 -12.39 -12.61
C GLY A 59 4.66 -11.51 -12.19
N ASP A 60 4.95 -10.41 -11.51
CA ASP A 60 3.94 -9.50 -10.92
C ASP A 60 3.01 -8.89 -11.97
N ALA A 61 3.53 -8.57 -13.16
CA ALA A 61 2.73 -8.00 -14.24
C ALA A 61 1.70 -9.00 -14.78
N GLY A 62 2.07 -10.28 -14.85
CA GLY A 62 1.16 -11.36 -15.18
C GLY A 62 0.13 -11.64 -14.09
N LEU A 63 0.58 -11.67 -12.83
CA LEU A 63 -0.29 -11.85 -11.66
C LEU A 63 -1.38 -10.76 -11.59
N LYS A 64 -1.02 -9.49 -11.81
CA LYS A 64 -1.96 -8.35 -11.87
C LYS A 64 -3.06 -8.56 -12.93
N ILE A 65 -2.74 -9.17 -14.07
CA ILE A 65 -3.74 -9.49 -15.11
C ILE A 65 -4.71 -10.56 -14.61
N VAL A 66 -4.21 -11.65 -14.01
CA VAL A 66 -5.06 -12.74 -13.52
C VAL A 66 -5.98 -12.28 -12.38
N ILE A 67 -5.47 -11.45 -11.46
CA ILE A 67 -6.27 -10.81 -10.39
C ILE A 67 -7.42 -10.02 -11.01
N LYS A 68 -7.14 -9.18 -12.01
CA LYS A 68 -8.16 -8.36 -12.68
C LYS A 68 -9.25 -9.23 -13.30
N ILE A 69 -8.88 -10.33 -13.96
CA ILE A 69 -9.85 -11.24 -14.59
C ILE A 69 -10.73 -11.91 -13.53
N CYS A 70 -10.15 -12.38 -12.42
CA CYS A 70 -10.90 -12.97 -11.31
C CYS A 70 -11.89 -11.95 -10.66
N GLN A 71 -11.60 -10.65 -10.70
CA GLN A 71 -12.48 -9.59 -10.18
C GLN A 71 -13.53 -9.05 -11.17
N SER A 72 -13.24 -9.03 -12.48
CA SER A 72 -14.04 -8.29 -13.47
C SER A 72 -14.84 -9.16 -14.44
N GLU A 73 -14.44 -10.41 -14.66
CA GLU A 73 -15.17 -11.33 -15.54
C GLU A 73 -16.14 -12.21 -14.74
N THR A 74 -17.09 -12.84 -15.43
CA THR A 74 -18.02 -13.80 -14.83
C THR A 74 -18.05 -15.09 -15.64
N GLY A 75 -18.23 -16.23 -14.95
CA GLY A 75 -18.41 -17.53 -15.61
C GLY A 75 -17.16 -18.43 -15.60
N PRO A 76 -16.91 -19.23 -16.64
CA PRO A 76 -15.88 -20.27 -16.61
C PRO A 76 -14.45 -19.71 -16.59
N VAL A 77 -14.21 -18.57 -17.24
CA VAL A 77 -12.88 -17.93 -17.29
C VAL A 77 -12.52 -17.34 -15.93
N GLN A 78 -13.48 -16.71 -15.25
CA GLN A 78 -13.31 -16.21 -13.88
C GLN A 78 -12.95 -17.36 -12.92
N ARG A 79 -13.74 -18.44 -12.91
CA ARG A 79 -13.48 -19.61 -12.06
C ARG A 79 -12.09 -20.19 -12.30
N ALA A 80 -11.73 -20.40 -13.58
CA ALA A 80 -10.40 -20.87 -13.94
C ALA A 80 -9.29 -19.91 -13.48
N ALA A 81 -9.49 -18.59 -13.59
CA ALA A 81 -8.54 -17.60 -13.08
C ALA A 81 -8.36 -17.72 -11.56
N CYS A 82 -9.46 -17.80 -10.81
CA CYS A 82 -9.43 -17.90 -9.35
C CYS A 82 -8.85 -19.24 -8.87
N ASP A 83 -9.14 -20.36 -9.56
CA ASP A 83 -8.52 -21.67 -9.31
C ASP A 83 -7.00 -21.64 -9.49
N LEU A 84 -6.52 -21.10 -10.62
CA LEU A 84 -5.10 -20.96 -10.89
C LEU A 84 -4.40 -20.05 -9.88
N LEU A 85 -5.05 -18.98 -9.44
CA LEU A 85 -4.54 -18.12 -8.37
C LEU A 85 -4.39 -18.92 -7.07
N ARG A 86 -5.39 -19.70 -6.67
CA ARG A 86 -5.33 -20.51 -5.43
C ARG A 86 -4.21 -21.55 -5.48
N GLU A 87 -4.03 -22.23 -6.62
CA GLU A 87 -2.92 -23.19 -6.80
C GLU A 87 -1.56 -22.51 -6.65
N ARG A 88 -1.38 -21.37 -7.32
CA ARG A 88 -0.13 -20.60 -7.26
C ARG A 88 0.13 -20.06 -5.85
N LEU A 89 -0.89 -19.51 -5.20
CA LEU A 89 -0.79 -18.97 -3.84
C LEU A 89 -0.52 -20.09 -2.83
N SER A 90 -1.07 -21.28 -3.02
CA SER A 90 -0.77 -22.44 -2.16
C SER A 90 0.69 -22.87 -2.28
N ALA A 91 1.26 -22.83 -3.49
CA ALA A 91 2.68 -23.12 -3.68
C ALA A 91 3.57 -22.09 -2.95
N ILE A 92 3.27 -20.79 -3.11
CA ILE A 92 3.99 -19.70 -2.43
C ILE A 92 3.81 -19.78 -0.91
N ALA A 93 2.59 -20.10 -0.45
CA ALA A 93 2.27 -20.28 0.96
C ALA A 93 3.15 -21.37 1.57
N ARG A 94 3.29 -22.53 0.91
CA ARG A 94 4.14 -23.62 1.40
C ARG A 94 5.59 -23.19 1.54
N GLU A 95 6.12 -22.49 0.55
CA GLU A 95 7.49 -21.95 0.59
C GLU A 95 7.67 -20.98 1.77
N LYS A 96 6.83 -19.95 1.87
CA LYS A 96 6.91 -18.94 2.94
C LYS A 96 6.64 -19.50 4.33
N LEU A 97 5.67 -20.41 4.48
CA LEU A 97 5.33 -21.02 5.77
C LEU A 97 6.38 -22.03 6.22
N GLN A 98 7.06 -22.74 5.31
CA GLN A 98 8.19 -23.61 5.66
C GLN A 98 9.39 -22.79 6.15
N ALA A 99 9.67 -21.64 5.52
CA ALA A 99 10.68 -20.71 6.00
C ALA A 99 10.33 -20.10 7.38
N PHE A 100 9.04 -20.09 7.75
CA PHE A 100 8.54 -19.54 9.01
C PHE A 100 8.47 -20.57 10.17
N VAL A 101 8.73 -21.87 9.94
CA VAL A 101 8.83 -22.85 11.03
C VAL A 101 9.99 -22.44 11.95
N PRO A 102 9.75 -22.23 13.26
CA PRO A 102 10.65 -21.44 14.08
C PRO A 102 11.98 -22.14 14.29
N ALA A 103 13.05 -21.45 13.93
CA ALA A 103 14.32 -21.55 14.62
C ALA A 103 14.12 -21.10 16.08
N SER A 104 13.61 -21.99 16.93
CA SER A 104 13.71 -21.83 18.37
C SER A 104 15.10 -22.25 18.80
N LEU A 105 15.98 -21.27 19.05
CA LEU A 105 16.85 -21.17 20.23
C LEU A 105 17.98 -20.16 19.94
N ASP A 106 18.16 -19.31 20.93
CA ASP A 106 19.32 -18.44 21.15
C ASP A 106 19.40 -17.15 20.32
N SER A 107 18.89 -16.07 20.90
CA SER A 107 19.77 -15.13 21.63
C SER A 107 19.00 -13.85 21.96
N GLU A 108 18.57 -13.74 23.21
CA GLU A 108 18.56 -12.44 23.86
C GLU A 108 20.02 -12.07 24.15
N THR A 109 20.57 -11.14 23.37
CA THR A 109 21.74 -10.36 23.78
C THR A 109 21.80 -9.03 23.04
N GLY A 110 21.41 -7.98 23.76
CA GLY A 110 22.14 -6.71 23.84
C GLY A 110 22.33 -5.87 22.57
N ALA A 111 21.74 -4.67 22.57
CA ALA A 111 22.55 -3.45 22.49
C ALA A 111 21.70 -2.22 22.86
N ASP A 112 21.84 -1.82 24.12
CA ASP A 112 21.89 -0.42 24.49
C ASP A 112 22.98 0.29 23.66
N LYS A 113 22.60 1.34 22.91
CA LYS A 113 23.39 2.53 22.48
C LYS A 113 22.87 3.10 21.15
N THR A 114 22.14 4.21 21.25
CA THR A 114 22.41 5.47 20.50
C THR A 114 21.32 6.50 20.82
N GLN A 115 21.25 6.92 22.08
CA GLN A 115 20.72 8.23 22.44
C GLN A 115 21.81 9.07 23.05
N LYS A 116 22.72 9.53 22.18
CA LYS A 116 23.49 10.77 22.36
C LYS A 116 24.09 11.14 21.02
N ILE A 117 24.18 12.45 20.77
CA ILE A 117 24.58 13.14 19.53
C ILE A 117 23.33 13.33 18.64
N LEU A 118 22.66 14.49 18.64
CA LEU A 118 23.24 15.78 18.24
C LEU A 118 22.74 16.94 19.12
N LYS A 119 23.71 17.57 19.81
CA LYS A 119 23.64 18.96 20.25
C LYS A 119 23.87 19.85 19.03
N ASN A 120 23.04 20.89 18.91
CA ASN A 120 23.33 22.21 18.37
C ASN A 120 24.18 22.29 17.08
N SER A 121 23.48 22.45 15.96
CA SER A 121 23.84 23.49 15.00
C SER A 121 22.59 24.34 14.75
N ALA A 122 22.72 25.65 14.87
CA ALA A 122 21.71 26.60 14.43
C ALA A 122 21.68 26.57 12.90
N SER A 123 20.95 25.60 12.35
CA SER A 123 20.39 25.68 11.01
C SER A 123 19.01 26.30 11.13
N THR A 124 18.63 27.13 10.16
CA THR A 124 17.30 27.76 10.12
C THR A 124 16.23 26.68 10.25
N VAL A 125 15.18 26.95 11.03
CA VAL A 125 14.15 25.94 11.33
C VAL A 125 13.44 25.44 10.07
N SER A 126 13.40 26.26 9.02
CA SER A 126 12.92 25.90 7.67
C SER A 126 13.72 24.74 7.05
N GLU A 127 15.07 24.80 7.04
CA GLU A 127 15.91 23.71 6.52
C GLU A 127 15.74 22.39 7.28
N LYS A 128 15.48 22.47 8.59
CA LYS A 128 15.27 21.27 9.41
C LYS A 128 13.90 20.63 9.17
N GLY A 129 12.87 21.44 8.94
CA GLY A 129 11.53 20.97 8.59
C GLY A 129 11.51 20.27 7.23
N ASP A 130 12.14 20.87 6.22
CA ASP A 130 12.18 20.30 4.86
C ASP A 130 13.02 19.02 4.77
N ARG A 131 14.12 18.93 5.54
CA ARG A 131 14.89 17.68 5.70
C ARG A 131 14.04 16.56 6.29
N GLN A 132 13.28 16.83 7.35
CA GLN A 132 12.43 15.82 8.00
C GLN A 132 11.29 15.34 7.09
N LEU A 133 10.75 16.23 6.26
CA LEU A 133 9.73 15.89 5.28
C LEU A 133 10.29 15.04 4.13
N SER A 134 11.48 15.39 3.64
CA SER A 134 12.18 14.62 2.59
C SER A 134 12.57 13.23 3.09
N GLU A 135 13.06 13.13 4.33
CA GLU A 135 13.34 11.84 4.99
C GLU A 135 12.06 10.99 5.12
N ALA A 136 10.96 11.59 5.59
CA ALA A 136 9.69 10.88 5.71
C ALA A 136 9.17 10.39 4.34
N GLN A 137 9.33 11.19 3.29
CA GLN A 137 8.95 10.79 1.93
C GLN A 137 9.81 9.63 1.42
N LEU A 138 11.13 9.68 1.60
CA LEU A 138 12.03 8.59 1.20
C LEU A 138 11.72 7.30 1.96
N ILE A 139 11.48 7.38 3.28
CA ILE A 139 11.05 6.24 4.08
C ILE A 139 9.74 5.69 3.53
N PHE A 140 8.76 6.55 3.22
CA PHE A 140 7.48 6.15 2.67
C PHE A 140 7.65 5.39 1.34
N GLU A 141 8.39 5.94 0.39
CA GLU A 141 8.61 5.32 -0.91
C GLU A 141 9.35 3.98 -0.79
N THR A 142 10.39 3.93 0.04
CA THR A 142 11.21 2.73 0.24
C THR A 142 10.41 1.61 0.90
N THR A 143 9.67 1.94 1.97
CA THR A 143 8.87 0.94 2.70
C THR A 143 7.70 0.44 1.86
N VAL A 144 7.03 1.31 1.09
CA VAL A 144 5.98 0.88 0.15
C VAL A 144 6.54 -0.04 -0.94
N GLN A 145 7.72 0.26 -1.50
CA GLN A 145 8.38 -0.61 -2.47
C GLN A 145 8.70 -2.00 -1.87
N GLN A 146 9.19 -2.04 -0.63
CA GLN A 146 9.45 -3.30 0.07
C GLN A 146 8.17 -4.10 0.37
N MET A 147 7.05 -3.41 0.61
CA MET A 147 5.76 -4.03 0.87
C MET A 147 5.04 -4.51 -0.39
N GLU A 148 5.36 -3.97 -1.58
CA GLU A 148 4.61 -4.20 -2.82
C GLU A 148 4.38 -5.70 -3.13
N PRO A 149 5.37 -6.60 -2.99
CA PRO A 149 5.15 -8.04 -3.26
C PRO A 149 4.09 -8.65 -2.35
N ASN A 150 4.13 -8.32 -1.05
CA ASN A 150 3.18 -8.84 -0.06
C ASN A 150 1.77 -8.24 -0.25
N LEU A 151 1.69 -6.96 -0.63
CA LEU A 151 0.42 -6.31 -0.97
C LEU A 151 -0.23 -6.95 -2.20
N LEU A 152 0.56 -7.28 -3.23
CA LEU A 152 0.07 -7.96 -4.43
C LEU A 152 -0.44 -9.38 -4.12
N LEU A 153 0.27 -10.13 -3.28
CA LEU A 153 -0.16 -11.46 -2.83
C LEU A 153 -1.44 -11.39 -1.98
N LEU A 154 -1.58 -10.37 -1.14
CA LEU A 154 -2.80 -10.11 -0.38
C LEU A 154 -3.98 -9.78 -1.30
N GLU A 155 -3.77 -8.96 -2.32
CA GLU A 155 -4.78 -8.65 -3.33
C GLU A 155 -5.20 -9.91 -4.12
N ALA A 156 -4.23 -10.77 -4.45
CA ALA A 156 -4.50 -12.06 -5.10
C ALA A 156 -5.35 -12.98 -4.21
N LEU A 157 -5.04 -13.07 -2.92
CA LEU A 157 -5.84 -13.83 -1.96
C LEU A 157 -7.27 -13.30 -1.91
N VAL A 158 -7.43 -11.97 -1.76
CA VAL A 158 -8.72 -11.28 -1.74
C VAL A 158 -9.52 -11.53 -3.01
N ALA A 159 -8.88 -11.53 -4.18
CA ALA A 159 -9.54 -11.80 -5.45
C ALA A 159 -10.01 -13.27 -5.54
N SER A 160 -9.18 -14.21 -5.06
CA SER A 160 -9.47 -15.65 -5.12
C SER A 160 -10.49 -16.17 -4.09
N VAL A 161 -11.11 -15.26 -3.32
CA VAL A 161 -12.09 -15.59 -2.29
C VAL A 161 -13.41 -16.04 -2.93
N GLU A 162 -13.60 -17.35 -3.00
CA GLU A 162 -14.89 -18.00 -3.29
C GLU A 162 -15.24 -18.95 -2.14
N ARG A 163 -16.54 -19.24 -1.94
CA ARG A 163 -17.01 -20.09 -0.82
C ARG A 163 -16.44 -21.52 -0.83
N GLU A 164 -16.04 -22.01 -2.00
CA GLU A 164 -15.56 -23.37 -2.18
C GLU A 164 -14.04 -23.37 -2.43
N GLY A 165 -13.29 -24.16 -1.67
CA GLY A 165 -11.87 -24.41 -1.95
C GLY A 165 -10.84 -23.48 -1.29
N PHE A 166 -11.25 -22.53 -0.44
CA PHE A 166 -10.28 -21.76 0.36
C PHE A 166 -9.70 -22.62 1.49
N THR A 167 -8.45 -23.05 1.35
CA THR A 167 -7.81 -24.01 2.26
C THR A 167 -7.31 -23.34 3.55
N ARG A 168 -7.08 -24.16 4.59
CA ARG A 168 -6.41 -23.70 5.83
C ARG A 168 -5.00 -23.16 5.55
N GLU A 169 -4.31 -23.71 4.56
CA GLU A 169 -2.98 -23.25 4.13
C GLU A 169 -3.03 -21.80 3.64
N LEU A 170 -4.00 -21.49 2.76
CA LEU A 170 -4.20 -20.13 2.25
C LEU A 170 -4.63 -19.15 3.36
N MET A 171 -5.38 -19.65 4.34
CA MET A 171 -5.73 -18.85 5.51
C MET A 171 -4.50 -18.51 6.35
N ASN A 172 -3.69 -19.51 6.74
CA ASN A 172 -2.46 -19.25 7.47
C ASN A 172 -1.50 -18.31 6.70
N PHE A 173 -1.46 -18.45 5.38
CA PHE A 173 -0.70 -17.55 4.52
C PHE A 173 -1.23 -16.12 4.54
N TRP A 174 -2.55 -15.92 4.53
CA TRP A 174 -3.17 -14.61 4.72
C TRP A 174 -2.75 -13.99 6.06
N ASP A 175 -2.80 -14.76 7.15
CA ASP A 175 -2.37 -14.30 8.48
C ASP A 175 -0.90 -13.86 8.47
N LEU A 176 -0.03 -14.65 7.84
CA LEU A 176 1.40 -14.32 7.67
C LEU A 176 1.58 -13.00 6.90
N LEU A 177 0.92 -12.84 5.75
CA LEU A 177 1.04 -11.62 4.94
C LEU A 177 0.55 -10.38 5.68
N ILE A 178 -0.56 -10.48 6.41
CA ILE A 178 -1.05 -9.36 7.25
C ILE A 178 0.01 -9.01 8.30
N LEU A 179 0.64 -10.00 8.95
CA LEU A 179 1.70 -9.75 9.93
C LEU A 179 2.92 -9.08 9.30
N GLU A 180 3.37 -9.56 8.13
CA GLU A 180 4.49 -8.98 7.39
C GLU A 180 4.21 -7.55 6.89
N ILE A 181 2.94 -7.21 6.62
CA ILE A 181 2.51 -5.86 6.20
C ILE A 181 2.35 -4.92 7.40
N GLN A 182 1.94 -5.42 8.57
CA GLN A 182 1.66 -4.58 9.75
C GLN A 182 2.91 -3.90 10.31
N GLN A 183 4.07 -4.55 10.28
CA GLN A 183 5.32 -3.96 10.76
C GLN A 183 5.75 -2.73 9.95
N PRO A 184 5.94 -2.82 8.62
CA PRO A 184 6.28 -1.65 7.81
C PRO A 184 5.15 -0.61 7.77
N LEU A 185 3.88 -1.01 7.92
CA LEU A 185 2.78 -0.05 8.08
C LEU A 185 2.93 0.82 9.35
N LYS A 186 3.46 0.26 10.44
CA LYS A 186 3.74 1.03 11.65
C LYS A 186 4.86 2.05 11.42
N GLU A 187 5.90 1.68 10.67
CA GLU A 187 6.98 2.59 10.28
C GLU A 187 6.46 3.72 9.39
N LEU A 188 5.57 3.41 8.44
CA LEU A 188 4.88 4.39 7.60
C LEU A 188 4.09 5.41 8.43
N ARG A 189 3.30 4.93 9.41
CA ARG A 189 2.57 5.83 10.33
C ARG A 189 3.51 6.76 11.10
N GLN A 190 4.65 6.25 11.55
CA GLN A 190 5.64 7.04 12.28
C GLN A 190 6.29 8.10 11.38
N ALA A 191 6.65 7.74 10.14
CA ALA A 191 7.23 8.65 9.16
C ALA A 191 6.25 9.79 8.82
N VAL A 192 4.99 9.46 8.52
CA VAL A 192 3.94 10.46 8.25
C VAL A 192 3.66 11.32 9.48
N GLY A 193 3.63 10.73 10.68
CA GLY A 193 3.48 11.48 11.93
C GLY A 193 4.62 12.47 12.19
N SER A 194 5.86 12.10 11.86
CA SER A 194 7.03 12.98 11.93
C SER A 194 6.89 14.16 10.95
N ALA A 195 6.44 13.89 9.72
CA ALA A 195 6.18 14.91 8.70
C ALA A 195 5.07 15.90 9.12
N ILE A 196 3.95 15.40 9.65
CA ILE A 196 2.87 16.23 10.20
C ILE A 196 3.40 17.09 11.35
N SER A 197 4.21 16.51 12.25
CA SER A 197 4.82 17.24 13.36
C SER A 197 5.80 18.33 12.89
N ALA A 198 6.50 18.13 11.78
CA ALA A 198 7.34 19.15 11.15
C ALA A 198 6.49 20.28 10.56
N GLN A 199 5.44 19.97 9.80
CA GLN A 199 4.50 20.95 9.25
C GLN A 199 3.83 21.78 10.36
N LEU A 200 3.34 21.15 11.43
CA LEU A 200 2.71 21.84 12.56
C LEU A 200 3.66 22.83 13.25
N ARG A 201 4.97 22.55 13.28
CA ARG A 201 5.97 23.49 13.81
C ARG A 201 6.09 24.73 12.93
N ILE A 202 6.07 24.57 11.61
CA ILE A 202 6.10 25.70 10.67
C ILE A 202 4.79 26.49 10.73
N GLN A 203 3.65 25.81 10.82
CA GLN A 203 2.35 26.47 11.04
C GLN A 203 2.35 27.31 12.32
N TRP A 204 2.90 26.78 13.41
CA TRP A 204 3.03 27.53 14.66
C TRP A 204 3.91 28.77 14.50
N GLN A 205 5.02 28.68 13.75
CA GLN A 205 5.88 29.83 13.45
C GLN A 205 5.18 30.89 12.60
N TYR A 206 4.41 30.47 11.60
CA TYR A 206 3.56 31.36 10.80
C TYR A 206 2.60 32.14 11.71
N ASN A 207 1.83 31.42 12.54
CA ASN A 207 0.86 32.02 13.46
C ASN A 207 1.54 32.96 14.46
N GLN A 208 2.74 32.62 14.93
CA GLN A 208 3.52 33.44 15.84
C GLN A 208 3.97 34.76 15.18
N ALA A 209 4.52 34.69 13.96
CA ALA A 209 4.96 35.87 13.23
C ALA A 209 3.78 36.78 12.86
N GLU A 210 2.66 36.21 12.44
CA GLU A 210 1.42 36.95 12.15
C GLU A 210 0.89 37.66 13.40
N SER A 211 0.87 36.98 14.55
CA SER A 211 0.50 37.58 15.83
C SER A 211 1.43 38.74 16.22
N GLN A 212 2.74 38.61 16.03
CA GLN A 212 3.70 39.68 16.30
C GLN A 212 3.49 40.88 15.38
N ALA A 213 3.24 40.67 14.08
CA ALA A 213 2.89 41.73 13.14
C ALA A 213 1.61 42.49 13.58
N ASN A 214 0.60 41.76 14.06
CA ASN A 214 -0.64 42.34 14.58
C ASN A 214 -0.40 43.15 15.86
N GLN A 215 0.45 42.68 16.77
CA GLN A 215 0.83 43.45 17.96
C GLN A 215 1.57 44.74 17.60
N TRP A 216 2.49 44.71 16.64
CA TRP A 216 3.16 45.92 16.16
C TRP A 216 2.19 46.91 15.50
N GLN A 217 1.19 46.41 14.77
CA GLN A 217 0.10 47.23 14.25
C GLN A 217 -0.69 47.91 15.36
N GLN A 218 -1.10 47.18 16.40
CA GLN A 218 -1.82 47.75 17.54
C GLN A 218 -0.99 48.82 18.25
N ARG A 219 0.32 48.59 18.43
CA ARG A 219 1.24 49.58 19.02
C ARG A 219 1.34 50.85 18.18
N ALA A 220 1.41 50.72 16.85
CA ALA A 220 1.42 51.87 15.95
C ALA A 220 0.12 52.68 16.07
N LEU A 221 -1.05 52.02 16.16
CA LEU A 221 -2.34 52.70 16.34
C LEU A 221 -2.43 53.46 17.68
N LEU A 222 -1.93 52.87 18.77
CA LEU A 222 -1.90 53.52 20.08
C LEU A 222 -0.93 54.71 20.12
N ALA A 223 0.22 54.61 19.45
CA ALA A 223 1.17 55.72 19.32
C ALA A 223 0.58 56.88 18.51
N LEU A 224 -0.18 56.55 17.45
CA LEU A 224 -0.89 57.53 16.62
C LEU A 224 -1.93 58.31 17.45
N GLN A 225 -2.70 57.63 18.30
CA GLN A 225 -3.65 58.29 19.21
C GLN A 225 -2.99 59.25 20.20
N LYS A 226 -1.73 58.98 20.57
CA LYS A 226 -0.93 59.82 21.47
C LYS A 226 -0.18 60.94 20.75
N GLY A 227 -0.19 60.97 19.42
CA GLY A 227 0.53 61.95 18.60
C GLY A 227 2.05 61.75 18.54
N ASP A 228 2.57 60.56 18.89
CA ASP A 228 4.01 60.27 18.83
C ASP A 228 4.38 59.60 17.49
N GLU A 229 4.70 60.44 16.50
CA GLU A 229 5.02 60.02 15.14
C GLU A 229 6.27 59.13 15.06
N ASN A 230 7.27 59.36 15.91
CA ASN A 230 8.51 58.57 15.92
C ASN A 230 8.23 57.12 16.34
N SER A 231 7.41 56.93 17.38
CA SER A 231 6.98 55.60 17.82
C SER A 231 6.12 54.89 16.78
N VAL A 232 5.29 55.62 16.02
CA VAL A 232 4.53 55.06 14.89
C VAL A 232 5.46 54.50 13.83
N GLN A 233 6.44 55.29 13.37
CA GLN A 233 7.38 54.85 12.33
C GLN A 233 8.18 53.61 12.77
N GLN A 234 8.69 53.60 14.00
CA GLN A 234 9.42 52.45 14.53
C GLN A 234 8.55 51.18 14.60
N ALA A 235 7.30 51.30 15.04
CA ALA A 235 6.37 50.18 15.10
C ALA A 235 6.02 49.65 13.69
N LEU A 236 5.86 50.52 12.71
CA LEU A 236 5.60 50.13 11.31
C LEU A 236 6.80 49.42 10.66
N VAL A 237 8.04 49.87 10.94
CA VAL A 237 9.25 49.18 10.47
C VAL A 237 9.31 47.76 11.03
N ARG A 238 9.06 47.58 12.34
CA ARG A 238 9.03 46.25 12.96
C ARG A 238 7.90 45.37 12.42
N LYS A 239 6.72 45.94 12.20
CA LYS A 239 5.61 45.25 11.54
C LYS A 239 6.02 44.73 10.15
N LYS A 240 6.71 45.57 9.36
CA LYS A 240 7.17 45.17 8.02
C LYS A 240 8.11 43.96 8.09
N ILE A 241 9.08 43.97 9.00
CA ILE A 241 10.01 42.83 9.20
C ILE A 241 9.24 41.54 9.53
N GLU A 242 8.25 41.60 10.42
CA GLU A 242 7.43 40.43 10.74
C GLU A 242 6.54 39.99 9.57
N LEU A 243 6.03 40.93 8.76
CA LEU A 243 5.26 40.60 7.55
C LEU A 243 6.12 39.94 6.47
N ASP A 244 7.35 40.41 6.28
CA ASP A 244 8.30 39.80 5.34
C ASP A 244 8.59 38.35 5.76
N LYS A 245 8.76 38.12 7.07
CA LYS A 245 8.89 36.77 7.64
C LYS A 245 7.63 35.91 7.50
N VAL A 246 6.43 36.48 7.66
CA VAL A 246 5.17 35.78 7.39
C VAL A 246 5.09 35.33 5.94
N ALA A 247 5.48 36.19 5.00
CA ALA A 247 5.48 35.86 3.58
C ALA A 247 6.45 34.71 3.25
N GLU A 248 7.65 34.72 3.83
CA GLU A 248 8.65 33.66 3.68
C GLU A 248 8.13 32.33 4.24
N VAL A 249 7.71 32.30 5.51
CA VAL A 249 7.25 31.07 6.17
C VAL A 249 5.97 30.51 5.52
N LYS A 250 5.13 31.37 4.94
CA LYS A 250 3.93 30.95 4.23
C LYS A 250 4.24 30.13 2.99
N ILE A 251 5.27 30.51 2.22
CA ILE A 251 5.68 29.75 1.03
C ILE A 251 6.08 28.33 1.43
N ASP A 252 6.91 28.20 2.47
CA ASP A 252 7.33 26.90 3.00
C ASP A 252 6.14 26.09 3.54
N LEU A 253 5.22 26.75 4.26
CA LEU A 253 4.03 26.11 4.82
C LEU A 253 3.11 25.56 3.74
N ASP A 254 2.83 26.34 2.70
CA ASP A 254 1.94 25.95 1.61
C ASP A 254 2.53 24.76 0.85
N GLU A 255 3.85 24.76 0.60
CA GLU A 255 4.55 23.64 -0.05
C GLU A 255 4.52 22.36 0.80
N GLN A 256 4.84 22.46 2.09
CA GLN A 256 4.85 21.29 2.97
C GLN A 256 3.45 20.72 3.20
N THR A 257 2.43 21.58 3.18
CA THR A 257 1.04 21.15 3.33
C THR A 257 0.62 20.19 2.23
N VAL A 258 0.93 20.52 0.96
CA VAL A 258 0.60 19.65 -0.18
C VAL A 258 1.31 18.30 -0.07
N ARG A 259 2.59 18.30 0.31
CA ARG A 259 3.38 17.07 0.47
C ARG A 259 2.84 16.19 1.60
N VAL A 260 2.56 16.76 2.78
CA VAL A 260 2.00 16.02 3.93
C VAL A 260 0.61 15.48 3.62
N GLU A 261 -0.26 16.26 2.98
CA GLU A 261 -1.58 15.80 2.57
C GLU A 261 -1.49 14.61 1.60
N THR A 262 -0.53 14.64 0.67
CA THR A 262 -0.31 13.54 -0.26
C THR A 262 0.16 12.28 0.47
N LEU A 263 1.14 12.39 1.36
CA LEU A 263 1.61 11.27 2.18
C LEU A 263 0.49 10.68 3.03
N ASN A 264 -0.29 11.53 3.69
CA ASN A 264 -1.40 11.09 4.54
C ASN A 264 -2.51 10.42 3.72
N ARG A 265 -2.87 10.97 2.56
CA ARG A 265 -3.85 10.35 1.65
C ARG A 265 -3.40 8.97 1.20
N ASN A 266 -2.13 8.83 0.80
CA ASN A 266 -1.57 7.56 0.36
C ASN A 266 -1.54 6.53 1.50
N LEU A 267 -1.17 6.95 2.72
CA LEU A 267 -1.22 6.10 3.91
C LEU A 267 -2.63 5.60 4.18
N LEU A 268 -3.62 6.50 4.23
CA LEU A 268 -5.02 6.15 4.46
C LEU A 268 -5.56 5.18 3.40
N ALA A 269 -5.19 5.38 2.13
CA ALA A 269 -5.57 4.47 1.05
C ALA A 269 -4.99 3.05 1.27
N LEU A 270 -3.73 2.94 1.71
CA LEU A 270 -3.11 1.65 2.04
C LEU A 270 -3.79 0.99 3.24
N GLU A 271 -4.04 1.75 4.30
CA GLU A 271 -4.75 1.26 5.49
C GLU A 271 -6.16 0.77 5.18
N SER A 272 -6.89 1.50 4.34
CA SER A 272 -8.22 1.11 3.89
C SER A 272 -8.20 -0.22 3.14
N LYS A 273 -7.25 -0.42 2.21
CA LYS A 273 -7.10 -1.69 1.49
C LYS A 273 -6.82 -2.87 2.43
N ILE A 274 -5.95 -2.66 3.43
CA ILE A 274 -5.61 -3.70 4.41
C ILE A 274 -6.83 -4.00 5.31
N ALA A 275 -7.57 -2.97 5.72
CA ALA A 275 -8.80 -3.13 6.50
C ALA A 275 -9.88 -3.90 5.73
N GLU A 276 -10.06 -3.61 4.44
CA GLU A 276 -10.98 -4.35 3.57
C GLU A 276 -10.58 -5.82 3.46
N ALA A 277 -9.29 -6.10 3.24
CA ALA A 277 -8.78 -7.47 3.20
C ALA A 277 -9.06 -8.22 4.51
N ASN A 278 -8.82 -7.59 5.66
CA ASN A 278 -9.13 -8.19 6.97
C ASN A 278 -10.64 -8.43 7.15
N SER A 279 -11.50 -7.49 6.72
CA SER A 279 -12.95 -7.67 6.79
C SER A 279 -13.40 -8.90 5.98
N LYS A 280 -12.89 -9.07 4.75
CA LYS A 280 -13.18 -10.24 3.91
C LYS A 280 -12.72 -11.54 4.55
N LYS A 281 -11.53 -11.55 5.15
CA LYS A 281 -11.01 -12.69 5.90
C LYS A 281 -11.88 -13.07 7.10
N GLU A 282 -12.35 -12.10 7.88
CA GLU A 282 -13.23 -12.40 9.03
C GLU A 282 -14.59 -12.95 8.59
N ILE A 283 -15.13 -12.44 7.47
CA ILE A 283 -16.32 -13.01 6.83
C ILE A 283 -16.08 -14.48 6.44
N LEU A 284 -14.94 -14.80 5.83
CA LEU A 284 -14.58 -16.18 5.48
C LEU A 284 -14.51 -17.10 6.71
N LYS A 285 -13.83 -16.65 7.78
CA LYS A 285 -13.75 -17.42 9.02
C LYS A 285 -15.13 -17.71 9.60
N MET A 286 -16.01 -16.70 9.63
CA MET A 286 -17.39 -16.86 10.07
C MET A 286 -18.13 -17.89 9.20
N GLN A 287 -18.02 -17.81 7.87
CA GLN A 287 -18.68 -18.75 6.96
C GLN A 287 -18.22 -20.20 7.17
N VAL A 288 -16.92 -20.43 7.34
CA VAL A 288 -16.36 -21.76 7.63
C VAL A 288 -16.89 -22.27 8.98
N HIS A 289 -16.91 -21.41 10.00
CA HIS A 289 -17.45 -21.77 11.31
C HIS A 289 -18.95 -22.13 11.24
N PHE A 290 -19.76 -21.30 10.58
CA PHE A 290 -21.19 -21.57 10.39
C PHE A 290 -21.45 -22.87 9.61
N SER A 291 -20.67 -23.14 8.55
CA SER A 291 -20.80 -24.38 7.78
C SER A 291 -20.51 -25.61 8.64
N LYS A 292 -19.44 -25.55 9.44
CA LYS A 292 -19.07 -26.63 10.37
C LYS A 292 -20.12 -26.85 11.47
N VAL A 293 -20.69 -25.77 12.02
CA VAL A 293 -21.78 -25.85 13.01
C VAL A 293 -23.03 -26.47 12.37
N GLN A 294 -23.37 -26.09 11.14
CA GLN A 294 -24.51 -26.67 10.43
C GLN A 294 -24.31 -28.17 10.14
N GLU A 295 -23.11 -28.59 9.76
CA GLU A 295 -22.77 -30.01 9.58
C GLU A 295 -22.92 -30.79 10.88
N GLN A 296 -22.43 -30.25 12.01
CA GLN A 296 -22.59 -30.87 13.32
C GLN A 296 -24.06 -30.98 13.73
N ILE A 297 -24.87 -29.95 13.48
CA ILE A 297 -26.32 -30.00 13.72
C ILE A 297 -26.98 -31.09 12.85
N ASN A 298 -26.60 -31.20 11.58
CA ASN A 298 -27.13 -32.21 10.69
C ASN A 298 -26.67 -33.64 11.07
N SER A 299 -25.42 -33.81 11.52
CA SER A 299 -24.88 -35.10 11.96
C SER A 299 -25.55 -35.53 13.27
N THR A 300 -25.65 -34.65 14.26
CA THR A 300 -26.38 -34.89 15.51
C THR A 300 -27.86 -35.17 15.27
N PHE A 301 -28.51 -34.48 14.34
CA PHE A 301 -29.89 -34.78 13.94
C PHE A 301 -30.00 -36.16 13.28
N SER A 302 -29.06 -36.53 12.42
CA SER A 302 -29.02 -37.85 11.77
C SER A 302 -28.73 -38.98 12.78
N GLU A 303 -27.82 -38.76 13.72
CA GLU A 303 -27.51 -39.66 14.83
C GLU A 303 -28.73 -39.83 15.74
N MET A 304 -29.40 -38.74 16.11
CA MET A 304 -30.67 -38.80 16.85
C MET A 304 -31.75 -39.55 16.05
N ASN A 305 -31.92 -39.27 14.76
CA ASN A 305 -32.91 -39.95 13.93
C ASN A 305 -32.64 -41.46 13.86
N ASN A 306 -31.37 -41.88 13.76
CA ASN A 306 -31.00 -43.29 13.82
C ASN A 306 -31.26 -43.92 15.21
N ILE A 307 -31.05 -43.18 16.30
CA ILE A 307 -31.33 -43.68 17.66
C ILE A 307 -32.84 -43.80 17.92
N PHE A 308 -33.65 -42.86 17.43
CA PHE A 308 -35.08 -42.79 17.73
C PHE A 308 -35.98 -43.52 16.72
N PHE A 309 -35.52 -43.76 15.48
CA PHE A 309 -36.34 -44.31 14.39
C PHE A 309 -35.68 -45.48 13.64
N SER A 310 -34.75 -46.21 14.27
CA SER A 310 -34.32 -47.52 13.73
C SER A 310 -35.46 -48.55 13.80
N PRO A 311 -35.66 -49.39 12.77
CA PRO A 311 -36.73 -50.40 12.71
C PRO A 311 -36.59 -51.54 13.74
#